data_AF-A0A957GQ81-F1
#
_entry.id   AF-A0A957GQ81-F1
#
_cell.length_a   1.000
_cell.length_b   1.000
_cell.length_c   1.000
_cell.angle_alpha   90.00
_cell.angle_beta   90.00
_cell.angle_gamma   90.00
#
_symmetry.space_group_name_H-M   'P 1'
#
loop_
_entity.id
_entity.type
_entity.pdbx_description
1 polymer ?
#
loop_
_entity_poly.entity_id
_entity_poly.type
_entity_poly.pdbx_seq_one_letter_code
_entity_poly.pdbx_strand_id
1 'polypeptide(L)' 'MVASTMTLNQIQEKGLEVLSRELGPVGLIRFLQMFETGYGDYTEERRQWLDGQTVEDIVQRIQKKQSAAGGTG' A
#
# COMPACT_ATOMS: atom_id res chain seq x y z
N MET A 1 -29.79 6.94 -27.83
CA MET A 1 -28.44 6.43 -27.49
C MET A 1 -28.30 6.51 -25.98
N VAL A 2 -28.32 5.38 -25.29
CA VAL A 2 -28.05 5.37 -23.84
C VAL A 2 -26.53 5.44 -23.74
N ALA A 3 -26.01 6.58 -23.28
CA ALA A 3 -24.58 6.68 -22.98
C ALA A 3 -24.22 5.52 -22.06
N SER A 4 -23.21 4.73 -22.41
CA SER A 4 -22.71 3.65 -21.56
C SER A 4 -22.11 4.28 -20.31
N THR A 5 -22.96 4.53 -19.32
CA THR A 5 -22.58 5.17 -18.08
C THR A 5 -21.65 4.23 -17.35
N MET A 6 -20.42 4.70 -17.06
CA MET A 6 -19.49 3.96 -16.23
C MET A 6 -20.17 3.67 -14.89
N THR A 7 -20.04 2.44 -14.40
CA THR A 7 -20.48 2.10 -13.06
C THR A 7 -19.64 2.85 -12.03
N LEU A 8 -20.12 2.97 -10.79
CA LEU A 8 -19.37 3.62 -9.72
C LEU A 8 -17.97 2.99 -9.53
N ASN A 9 -17.87 1.66 -9.64
CA ASN A 9 -16.58 0.96 -9.57
C ASN A 9 -15.66 1.34 -10.73
N GLN A 10 -16.18 1.41 -11.96
CA GLN A 10 -15.37 1.81 -13.12
C GLN A 10 -14.88 3.26 -13.01
N ILE A 11 -15.70 4.15 -12.43
CA ILE A 11 -15.30 5.53 -12.14
C ILE A 11 -14.19 5.55 -11.07
N GLN A 12 -14.34 4.75 -10.01
CA GLN A 12 -13.36 4.65 -8.93
C GLN A 12 -12.01 4.12 -9.43
N GLU A 13 -12.01 3.01 -10.17
CA GLU A 13 -10.79 2.43 -10.76
C GLU A 13 -10.07 3.43 -11.65
N LYS A 14 -10.80 4.10 -12.54
CA LYS A 14 -10.23 5.10 -13.44
C LYS A 14 -9.69 6.33 -12.69
N GLY A 15 -10.37 6.74 -11.62
CA GLY A 15 -9.90 7.82 -10.74
C GLY A 15 -8.57 7.44 -10.06
N LEU A 16 -8.49 6.23 -9.50
CA LEU A 16 -7.26 5.73 -8.86
C LEU A 16 -6.10 5.62 -9.85
N GLU A 17 -6.34 5.14 -11.06
CA GLU A 17 -5.31 5.06 -12.11
C GLU A 17 -4.74 6.44 -12.45
N VAL A 18 -5.61 7.43 -12.69
CA VAL A 18 -5.20 8.81 -13.00
C VAL A 18 -4.43 9.42 -11.82
N LEU A 19 -4.95 9.31 -10.61
CA LEU A 19 -4.30 9.85 -9.42
C LEU A 19 -2.93 9.20 -9.17
N SER A 20 -2.82 7.89 -9.35
CA SER A 20 -1.54 7.16 -9.27
C SER A 20 -0.52 7.68 -10.28
N ARG A 21 -0.95 7.90 -11.53
CA ARG A 21 -0.08 8.37 -12.61
C ARG A 21 0.43 9.80 -12.38
N GLU A 22 -0.45 10.70 -11.95
CA GLU A 22 -0.11 12.13 -11.83
C GLU A 22 0.58 12.48 -10.50
N LEU A 23 0.22 11.80 -9.40
CA LEU A 23 0.74 12.11 -8.06
C LEU A 23 1.86 11.17 -7.61
N GLY A 24 2.03 10.05 -8.31
CA GLY A 24 2.85 8.94 -7.85
C GLY A 24 2.26 8.24 -6.60
N PRO A 25 2.87 7.14 -6.16
CA PRO A 25 2.34 6.31 -5.09
C PRO A 25 2.22 7.04 -3.74
N VAL A 26 3.21 7.89 -3.41
CA VAL A 26 3.20 8.66 -2.14
C VAL A 26 2.12 9.74 -2.16
N GLY A 27 1.94 10.43 -3.29
CA GLY A 27 0.94 11.47 -3.43
C GLY A 27 -0.48 10.89 -3.42
N LEU A 28 -0.70 9.75 -4.08
CA LEU A 28 -1.97 9.03 -4.05
C LEU A 28 -2.36 8.62 -2.61
N ILE A 29 -1.44 8.02 -1.85
CA ILE A 29 -1.73 7.60 -0.46
C ILE A 29 -2.14 8.80 0.40
N ARG A 30 -1.40 9.92 0.33
CA ARG A 30 -1.74 11.14 1.07
C ARG A 30 -3.07 11.74 0.63
N PHE A 31 -3.39 11.67 -0.67
CA PHE A 31 -4.67 12.11 -1.20
C PHE A 31 -5.81 11.27 -0.61
N LEU A 32 -5.69 9.94 -0.60
CA LEU A 32 -6.70 9.06 0.00
C LEU A 32 -6.86 9.35 1.50
N GLN A 33 -5.77 9.52 2.24
CA GLN A 33 -5.77 9.87 3.66
C GLN A 33 -6.46 11.20 3.99
N MET A 34 -6.62 12.11 3.02
CA MET A 34 -7.34 13.37 3.22
C MET A 34 -8.86 13.17 3.27
N PHE A 35 -9.37 12.18 2.55
CA PHE A 35 -10.80 11.92 2.42
C PHE A 35 -11.26 10.71 3.23
N GLU A 36 -10.34 9.83 3.58
CA GLU A 36 -10.57 8.85 4.61
C GLU A 36 -10.53 9.56 5.97
N THR A 37 -11.62 9.50 6.73
CA THR A 37 -11.58 9.71 8.17
C THR A 37 -10.73 8.59 8.77
N GLY A 38 -9.41 8.80 8.77
CA GLY A 38 -8.47 7.83 9.32
C GLY A 38 -8.87 7.46 10.73
N TYR A 39 -9.08 6.17 10.98
CA TYR A 39 -9.07 5.61 12.31
C TYR A 39 -7.71 4.95 12.51
N GLY A 40 -7.05 5.27 13.63
CA GLY A 40 -5.73 4.74 13.99
C GLY A 40 -4.63 5.80 13.92
N ASP A 41 -3.74 5.77 14.90
CA ASP A 41 -2.52 6.57 14.89
C ASP A 41 -1.41 5.69 14.30
N TYR A 42 -1.20 5.81 12.98
CA TYR A 42 -0.14 5.08 12.29
C TYR A 42 1.23 5.30 12.94
N THR A 43 1.47 6.47 13.56
CA THR A 43 2.74 6.75 14.25
C THR A 43 2.89 5.87 15.49
N GLU A 44 1.82 5.73 16.28
CA GLU A 44 1.79 4.83 17.45
C GLU A 44 1.83 3.36 17.04
N GLU A 45 1.04 2.95 16.05
CA GLU A 45 1.02 1.57 15.55
C GLU A 45 2.37 1.16 14.95
N ARG A 46 3.02 2.07 14.20
CA ARG A 46 4.36 1.87 13.66
C ARG A 46 5.39 1.65 14.77
N ARG A 47 5.34 2.45 15.85
CA ARG A 47 6.25 2.29 17.00
C ARG A 47 6.13 0.89 17.61
N GLN A 48 4.90 0.41 17.83
CA GLN A 48 4.66 -0.90 18.45
C GLN A 48 5.31 -2.06 17.71
N TRP A 49 5.36 -2.02 16.37
CA TRP A 49 5.83 -3.15 15.56
C TRP A 49 7.29 -3.01 15.09
N LEU A 50 7.82 -1.79 15.02
CA LEU A 50 9.13 -1.51 14.40
C LEU A 50 10.20 -0.96 15.35
N ASP A 51 9.87 -0.40 16.52
CA ASP A 51 10.90 0.15 17.43
C ASP A 51 11.91 -0.90 17.92
N GLY A 52 11.51 -2.18 17.91
CA GLY A 52 12.37 -3.32 18.29
C GLY A 52 13.05 -4.04 17.14
N GLN A 53 12.88 -3.60 15.88
CA GLN A 53 13.49 -4.28 14.73
C GLN A 53 14.59 -3.43 14.09
N THR A 54 15.75 -4.03 13.90
CA THR A 54 16.84 -3.44 13.12
C THR A 54 16.66 -3.72 11.63
N VAL A 55 17.30 -2.91 10.80
CA VAL A 55 17.33 -3.16 9.35
C VAL A 55 17.98 -4.51 9.07
N GLU A 56 19.00 -4.86 9.84
CA GLU A 56 19.70 -6.14 9.82
C GLU A 56 18.74 -7.31 10.10
N ASP A 57 17.85 -7.20 11.08
CA ASP A 57 16.84 -8.23 11.38
C ASP A 57 15.87 -8.45 10.22
N ILE A 58 15.49 -7.35 9.56
CA ILE A 58 14.60 -7.38 8.40
C ILE A 58 15.30 -8.07 7.22
N VAL A 59 16.56 -7.73 6.96
CA VAL A 59 17.37 -8.34 5.90
C VAL A 59 17.56 -9.84 6.16
N GLN A 60 17.88 -10.23 7.38
CA GLN A 60 18.03 -11.64 7.78
C GLN A 60 16.75 -12.44 7.58
N ARG A 61 15.58 -11.87 7.91
CA ARG A 61 14.28 -12.51 7.66
C ARG A 61 13.99 -12.69 6.17
N ILE A 62 14.33 -11.71 5.33
CA ILE A 62 14.15 -11.79 3.88
C ILE A 62 15.03 -12.92 3.31
N GLN A 63 16.30 -12.95 3.70
CA GLN A 63 17.24 -13.99 3.27
C GLN A 63 16.78 -15.38 3.72
N LYS A 64 16.37 -15.55 4.98
CA LYS A 64 15.87 -16.82 5.51
C LYS A 64 14.63 -17.34 4.76
N LYS A 65 13.73 -16.43 4.32
CA LYS A 65 12.58 -16.80 3.48
C LYS A 65 12.99 -17.24 2.07
N GLN A 66 14.01 -16.61 1.48
CA GLN A 66 14.52 -16.96 0.15
C GLN A 66 15.25 -18.31 0.16
N SER A 67 16.04 -18.58 1.21
CA SER A 67 16.74 -19.87 1.38
C SER A 67 15.77 -21.03 1.64
N ALA A 68 14.64 -20.78 2.30
CA ALA A 68 13.59 -21.78 2.51
C ALA A 68 12.77 -22.08 1.24
N ALA A 69 12.69 -21.15 0.30
CA ALA A 69 12.00 -21.33 -0.99
C ALA A 69 12.87 -21.98 -2.07
N GLY A 70 14.20 -22.05 -1.88
CA GLY A 70 15.14 -22.72 -2.80
C GLY A 70 15.37 -24.20 -2.52
N GLY A 71 14.59 -24.80 -1.60
CA GLY A 71 14.71 -26.19 -1.16
C GLY A 71 13.59 -27.09 -1.64
N THR A 72 13.12 -26.95 -2.88
CA THR A 72 12.31 -27.97 -3.55
C THR A 72 12.65 -28.01 -5.03
N GLY A 73 13.36 -29.08 -5.43
CA GLY A 73 13.38 -29.63 -6.79
C GLY A 73 14.27 -28.91 -7.79
#